data_AF-A0A967Z7T1-F1
#
_entry.id   AF-A0A967Z7T1-F1
#
_cell.length_a   1.000
_cell.length_b   1.000
_cell.length_c   1.000
_cell.angle_alpha   90.00
_cell.angle_beta   90.00
_cell.angle_gamma   90.00
#
_symmetry.space_group_name_H-M   'P 1'
#
loop_
_entity.id
_entity.type
_entity.pdbx_description
1 polymer ?
#
loop_
_entity_poly.entity_id
_entity_poly.type
_entity_poly.pdbx_seq_one_letter_code
_entity_poly.pdbx_strand_id
1 'polypeptide(L)'
;DAGAIHFSYGHFFQIPRFENLYQNSQNWAIARGRGLATILGNPDLEPERTIMYEVGIQQVVFPNVVLDFTAYYRDIRNLLGTEIIETYDKQKYARYINRDYGNVRGFIVTVEKR
;
A
#
# COMPACT_ATOMS: atom_id res chain seq x y z
N ASP A 1 21.96 -31.71 -13.90
CA ASP A 1 21.08 -30.54 -14.04
C ASP A 1 20.52 -30.16 -12.69
N ALA A 2 20.80 -28.94 -12.23
CA ALA A 2 20.29 -28.39 -10.98
C ALA A 2 19.32 -27.25 -11.31
N GLY A 3 18.08 -27.41 -10.84
CA GLY A 3 17.04 -26.40 -10.93
C GLY A 3 16.28 -26.34 -9.61
N ALA A 4 15.75 -25.17 -9.28
CA ALA A 4 14.97 -24.93 -8.08
C ALA A 4 13.72 -24.13 -8.44
N ILE A 5 12.61 -24.41 -7.77
CA ILE A 5 11.37 -23.66 -7.88
C ILE A 5 11.02 -23.17 -6.49
N HIS A 6 10.62 -21.91 -6.38
CA HIS A 6 10.07 -21.35 -5.15
C HIS A 6 8.71 -20.71 -5.40
N PHE A 7 7.86 -20.83 -4.39
CA PHE A 7 6.56 -20.19 -4.35
C PHE A 7 6.39 -19.56 -2.97
N SER A 8 5.87 -18.34 -2.92
CA SER A 8 5.63 -17.63 -1.67
C SER A 8 4.28 -16.93 -1.71
N TYR A 9 3.57 -17.02 -0.59
CA TYR A 9 2.30 -16.34 -0.36
C TYR A 9 2.32 -15.71 1.02
N GLY A 10 2.06 -14.42 1.10
CA GLY A 10 2.15 -13.66 2.35
C GLY A 10 1.06 -12.61 2.48
N HIS A 11 0.58 -12.46 3.72
CA HIS A 11 -0.37 -11.43 4.12
C HIS A 11 0.31 -10.44 5.06
N PHE A 12 0.30 -9.18 4.69
CA PHE A 12 0.95 -8.11 5.43
C PHE A 12 -0.07 -7.05 5.80
N PHE A 13 0.02 -6.58 7.04
CA PHE A 13 -0.87 -5.55 7.58
C PHE A 13 -0.01 -4.41 8.14
N GLN A 14 -0.34 -3.19 7.76
CA GLN A 14 0.33 -2.00 8.25
C GLN A 14 -0.68 -1.11 8.98
N ILE A 15 -0.39 -0.83 10.25
CA ILE A 15 -1.23 0.03 11.08
C ILE A 15 -1.15 1.48 10.56
N PRO A 16 -2.27 2.21 10.46
CA PRO A 16 -2.26 3.62 10.08
C PRO A 16 -1.40 4.44 11.05
N ARG A 17 -0.74 5.47 10.53
CA ARG A 17 0.07 6.36 11.38
C ARG A 17 -0.83 7.06 12.40
N PHE A 18 -0.37 7.17 13.65
CA PHE A 18 -1.12 7.84 14.72
C PHE A 18 -1.53 9.28 14.40
N GLU A 19 -0.71 10.00 13.62
CA GLU A 19 -1.05 11.32 13.11
C GLU A 19 -2.35 11.30 12.29
N ASN A 20 -2.54 10.32 11.41
CA ASN A 20 -3.75 10.21 10.59
C ASN A 20 -4.98 9.82 11.42
N LEU A 21 -4.79 9.18 12.57
CA LEU A 21 -5.87 8.83 13.49
C LEU A 21 -6.31 10.04 14.32
N TYR A 22 -5.35 10.86 14.78
CA TYR A 22 -5.58 11.87 15.81
C TYR A 22 -5.29 13.32 15.38
N GLN A 23 -5.05 13.59 14.09
CA GLN A 23 -4.86 14.95 13.60
C GLN A 23 -6.06 15.83 13.97
N ASN A 24 -5.80 16.96 14.63
CA ASN A 24 -6.83 17.90 15.11
C ASN A 24 -7.89 17.27 16.05
N SER A 25 -7.52 16.24 16.83
CA SER A 25 -8.42 15.55 17.76
C SER A 25 -8.78 16.35 19.01
N GLN A 26 -7.94 17.31 19.42
CA GLN A 26 -8.15 18.04 20.68
C GLN A 26 -9.09 19.24 20.57
N ASN A 27 -9.11 19.91 19.40
CA ASN A 27 -9.83 21.17 19.25
C ASN A 27 -10.94 21.11 18.19
N TRP A 28 -11.04 19.99 17.43
CA TRP A 28 -11.91 19.80 16.26
C TRP A 28 -12.13 21.08 15.45
N ALA A 29 -11.06 21.86 15.30
CA ALA A 29 -11.17 23.23 14.87
C ALA A 29 -11.29 23.24 13.34
N ILE A 30 -12.51 23.47 12.85
CA ILE A 30 -12.77 23.68 11.42
C ILE A 30 -12.53 25.16 11.14
N ALA A 31 -11.61 25.45 10.22
CA ALA A 31 -11.34 26.82 9.79
C ALA A 31 -12.62 27.46 9.23
N ARG A 32 -12.97 28.65 9.74
CA ARG A 32 -14.15 29.37 9.28
C ARG A 32 -13.86 30.04 7.94
N GLY A 33 -14.59 29.65 6.90
CA GLY A 33 -14.47 30.19 5.55
C GLY A 33 -14.76 29.12 4.49
N ARG A 34 -14.93 29.54 3.23
CA ARG A 34 -15.22 28.62 2.10
C ARG A 34 -14.02 27.77 1.65
N GLY A 35 -12.87 27.89 2.30
CA GLY A 35 -11.61 27.23 1.93
C GLY A 35 -11.41 25.89 2.63
N LEU A 36 -10.65 24.99 2.00
CA LEU A 36 -10.31 23.69 2.56
C LEU A 36 -8.99 23.77 3.34
N ALA A 37 -9.04 24.31 4.55
CA ALA A 37 -7.84 24.60 5.36
C ALA A 37 -7.64 23.63 6.54
N THR A 38 -8.60 22.74 6.80
CA THR A 38 -8.56 21.81 7.93
C THR A 38 -8.62 20.37 7.45
N ILE A 39 -7.70 19.54 7.93
CA ILE A 39 -7.75 18.08 7.82
C ILE A 39 -8.01 17.51 9.22
N LEU A 40 -8.97 16.60 9.32
CA LEU A 40 -9.30 15.85 10.52
C LEU A 40 -8.76 14.43 10.41
N GLY A 41 -8.20 13.97 11.53
CA GLY A 41 -7.89 12.57 11.76
C GLY A 41 -9.14 11.70 11.71
N ASN A 42 -8.93 10.40 11.52
CA ASN A 42 -10.00 9.42 11.55
C ASN A 42 -9.58 8.19 12.37
N PRO A 43 -10.15 7.99 13.58
CA PRO A 43 -9.84 6.83 14.41
C PRO A 43 -10.41 5.52 13.84
N ASP A 44 -11.35 5.59 12.90
CA ASP A 44 -11.97 4.44 12.23
C ASP A 44 -11.15 3.94 11.02
N LEU A 45 -9.92 4.43 10.83
CA LEU A 45 -9.07 3.96 9.73
C LEU A 45 -8.69 2.49 9.92
N GLU A 46 -8.96 1.70 8.90
CA GLU A 46 -8.53 0.31 8.84
C GLU A 46 -7.04 0.22 8.48
N PRO A 47 -6.33 -0.81 8.98
CA PRO A 47 -4.99 -1.13 8.52
C PRO A 47 -4.91 -1.36 7.02
N GLU A 48 -3.81 -0.93 6.41
CA GLU A 48 -3.50 -1.25 5.02
C GLU A 48 -3.22 -2.75 4.94
N ARG A 49 -3.88 -3.44 4.00
CA ARG A 49 -3.68 -4.86 3.75
C ARG A 49 -2.96 -5.06 2.44
N THR A 50 -1.84 -5.75 2.47
CA THR A 50 -1.07 -6.16 1.31
C THR A 50 -1.07 -7.68 1.21
N ILE A 51 -1.58 -8.23 0.11
CA ILE A 51 -1.49 -9.65 -0.22
C ILE A 51 -0.45 -9.82 -1.33
N MET A 52 0.56 -10.65 -1.10
CA MET A 52 1.65 -10.89 -2.05
C MET A 52 1.70 -12.36 -2.46
N TYR A 53 1.91 -12.57 -3.76
CA TYR A 53 2.15 -13.85 -4.40
C TYR A 53 3.44 -13.74 -5.20
N GLU A 54 4.30 -14.73 -5.06
CA GLU A 54 5.55 -14.81 -5.81
C GLU A 54 5.77 -16.25 -6.26
N VAL A 55 6.22 -16.40 -7.50
CA VAL A 55 6.63 -17.68 -8.06
C VAL A 55 7.92 -17.48 -8.84
N GLY A 56 8.91 -18.32 -8.59
CA GLY A 56 10.17 -18.25 -9.31
C GLY A 56 10.77 -19.60 -9.63
N ILE A 57 11.59 -19.61 -10.67
CA ILE A 57 12.31 -20.75 -11.18
C ILE A 57 13.76 -20.35 -11.43
N GLN A 58 14.67 -21.17 -10.93
CA GLN A 58 16.10 -21.06 -11.14
C GLN A 58 16.58 -22.30 -11.88
N GLN A 59 17.35 -22.09 -12.94
CA GLN A 59 17.88 -23.16 -13.78
C GLN A 59 19.33 -22.87 -14.15
N VAL A 60 20.20 -23.87 -13.96
CA VAL A 60 21.54 -23.86 -14.55
C VAL A 60 21.41 -24.22 -16.04
N VAL A 61 21.77 -23.29 -16.92
CA VAL A 61 21.63 -23.44 -18.39
C VAL A 61 22.95 -23.89 -19.02
N PHE A 62 24.06 -23.36 -18.50
CA PHE A 62 25.43 -23.79 -18.83
C PHE A 62 26.21 -23.99 -17.53
N PRO A 63 27.34 -24.73 -17.54
CA PRO A 63 28.12 -24.99 -16.33
C PRO A 63 28.54 -23.75 -15.52
N ASN A 64 28.56 -22.59 -16.18
CA ASN A 64 28.91 -21.30 -15.59
C ASN A 64 27.82 -20.23 -15.75
N VAL A 65 26.61 -20.59 -16.17
CA VAL A 65 25.50 -19.64 -16.35
C VAL A 65 24.25 -20.14 -15.64
N VAL A 66 23.75 -19.33 -14.71
CA VAL A 66 22.51 -19.55 -13.96
C VAL A 66 21.50 -18.50 -14.36
N LEU A 67 20.28 -18.94 -14.68
CA LEU A 67 19.15 -18.07 -14.98
C LEU A 67 18.11 -18.23 -13.87
N ASP A 68 17.67 -17.11 -13.33
CA ASP A 68 16.57 -17.01 -12.36
C ASP A 68 15.48 -16.13 -12.97
N PHE A 69 14.26 -16.65 -12.95
CA PHE A 69 13.07 -15.92 -13.32
C PHE A 69 12.09 -15.95 -12.17
N THR A 70 11.69 -14.79 -11.68
CA THR A 70 10.70 -14.64 -10.60
C THR A 70 9.58 -13.71 -11.02
N ALA A 71 8.34 -14.17 -11.00
CA ALA A 71 7.15 -13.36 -11.21
C ALA A 71 6.50 -13.04 -9.86
N TYR A 72 6.04 -11.80 -9.69
CA TYR A 72 5.40 -11.35 -8.46
C TYR A 72 4.13 -10.56 -8.73
N TYR A 73 3.17 -10.70 -7.82
CA TYR A 73 1.90 -9.99 -7.82
C TYR A 73 1.56 -9.55 -6.40
N ARG A 74 1.22 -8.27 -6.25
CA ARG A 74 0.89 -7.62 -4.99
C ARG A 74 -0.43 -6.84 -5.14
N ASP A 75 -1.41 -7.18 -4.30
CA ASP A 75 -2.67 -6.45 -4.16
C ASP A 75 -2.67 -5.69 -2.83
N ILE A 76 -2.80 -4.36 -2.91
CA ILE A 76 -2.77 -3.43 -1.77
C ILE A 76 -4.17 -2.83 -1.64
N ARG A 77 -4.75 -2.97 -0.44
CA ARG A 77 -6.09 -2.49 -0.11
C ARG A 77 -6.04 -1.55 1.07
N ASN A 78 -7.09 -0.76 1.20
CA ASN A 78 -7.27 0.22 2.27
C ASN A 78 -6.23 1.34 2.23
N LEU A 79 -5.84 1.80 1.03
CA LEU A 79 -4.93 2.92 0.91
C LEU A 79 -5.56 4.19 1.47
N LEU A 80 -4.73 4.98 2.16
CA LEU A 80 -5.12 6.25 2.75
C LEU A 80 -5.49 7.25 1.66
N GLY A 81 -6.70 7.78 1.75
CA GLY A 81 -7.19 8.90 0.97
C GLY A 81 -7.78 9.97 1.88
N THR A 82 -8.36 10.98 1.26
CA THR A 82 -9.03 12.07 1.96
C THR A 82 -10.39 12.34 1.32
N GLU A 83 -11.41 12.44 2.16
CA GLU A 83 -12.75 12.86 1.76
C GLU A 83 -13.00 14.30 2.19
N ILE A 84 -13.67 15.07 1.34
CA ILE A 84 -14.07 16.44 1.64
C ILE A 84 -15.52 16.42 2.11
N ILE A 85 -15.76 16.86 3.35
CA ILE A 85 -17.08 16.96 3.94
C ILE A 85 -17.46 18.44 4.02
N GLU A 86 -18.67 18.75 3.54
CA GLU A 86 -19.27 20.07 3.65
C GLU A 86 -20.37 20.05 4.72
N THR A 87 -20.28 20.92 5.71
CA THR A 87 -21.28 21.02 6.78
C THR A 87 -22.47 21.89 6.35
N TYR A 88 -23.55 21.82 7.11
CA TYR A 88 -24.76 22.63 6.89
C TYR A 88 -24.47 24.16 6.86
N ASP A 89 -23.47 24.61 7.60
CA ASP A 89 -23.01 26.01 7.64
C ASP A 89 -22.02 26.36 6.49
N LYS A 90 -21.97 25.53 5.43
CA LYS A 90 -21.10 25.70 4.24
C LYS A 90 -19.60 25.75 4.56
N GLN A 91 -19.19 25.19 5.70
CA GLN A 91 -17.78 25.00 6.04
C GLN A 91 -17.29 23.70 5.41
N LYS A 92 -16.03 23.67 4.97
CA LYS A 92 -15.43 22.49 4.34
C LYS A 92 -14.25 22.00 5.15
N TYR A 93 -14.16 20.70 5.36
CA TYR A 93 -12.99 20.06 5.94
C TYR A 93 -12.68 18.75 5.23
N ALA A 94 -11.42 18.36 5.27
CA ALA A 94 -10.93 17.07 4.81
C ALA A 94 -10.91 16.07 5.98
N ARG A 95 -11.24 14.80 5.74
CA ARG A 95 -11.09 13.70 6.70
C ARG A 95 -10.34 12.56 6.05
N TYR A 96 -9.39 11.94 6.76
CA TYR A 96 -8.75 10.73 6.25
C TYR A 96 -9.72 9.54 6.17
N ILE A 97 -9.67 8.80 5.07
CA ILE A 97 -10.46 7.58 4.88
C ILE A 97 -9.63 6.52 4.15
N ASN A 98 -9.99 5.25 4.28
CA ASN A 98 -9.45 4.20 3.41
C ASN A 98 -10.28 4.17 2.12
N ARG A 99 -9.73 4.68 1.02
CA ARG A 99 -10.49 4.84 -0.23
C ARG A 99 -9.93 4.03 -1.39
N ASP A 100 -8.61 4.06 -1.52
CA ASP A 100 -7.98 3.64 -2.76
C ASP A 100 -7.43 2.21 -2.63
N TYR A 101 -7.09 1.62 -3.78
CA TYR A 101 -6.42 0.34 -3.88
C TYR A 101 -5.28 0.43 -4.90
N GLY A 102 -4.29 -0.45 -4.74
CA GLY A 102 -3.12 -0.50 -5.61
C GLY A 102 -2.84 -1.92 -6.06
N ASN A 103 -2.53 -2.10 -7.33
CA ASN A 103 -2.05 -3.37 -7.85
C ASN A 103 -0.65 -3.21 -8.42
N VAL A 104 0.28 -4.06 -7.98
CA VAL A 104 1.65 -4.10 -8.49
C VAL A 104 1.91 -5.51 -8.99
N ARG A 105 2.34 -5.62 -10.24
CA ARG A 105 2.68 -6.89 -10.88
C ARG A 105 3.94 -6.72 -11.70
N GLY A 106 4.76 -7.75 -11.75
CA GLY A 106 6.00 -7.70 -12.49
C GLY A 106 6.72 -9.02 -12.50
N PHE A 107 7.90 -8.99 -13.10
CA PHE A 107 8.82 -10.11 -13.11
C PHE A 107 10.25 -9.57 -12.99
N ILE A 108 11.12 -10.40 -12.44
CA ILE A 108 12.54 -10.17 -12.24
C ILE A 108 13.24 -11.29 -12.97
N VAL A 109 14.26 -10.93 -13.75
CA VAL A 109 15.13 -11.89 -14.42
C VAL A 109 16.55 -11.61 -13.99
N THR A 110 17.21 -12.61 -13.45
CA THR A 110 18.61 -12.53 -13.03
C THR A 110 19.43 -13.54 -13.83
N VAL A 111 20.55 -13.08 -14.38
CA VAL A 111 21.52 -13.95 -15.06
C VAL A 111 22.83 -13.83 -14.33
N GLU A 112 23.27 -14.92 -13.70
CA GLU A 112 24.58 -15.01 -13.06
C GLU A 112 25.52 -15.78 -13.98
N LYS A 113 26.68 -15.20 -14.29
CA LYS A 113 27.76 -15.88 -15.03
C LYS A 113 29.05 -15.86 -14.21
N ARG A 114 29.63 -17.04 -14.00
CA ARG A 114 30.95 -17.21 -13.38
C ARG A 114 32.05 -17.43 -14.43
#